data_AF-A0A9C8HXN2-F1
#
_entry.id   AF-A0A9C8HXN2-F1
#
_cell.length_a   1.000
_cell.length_b   1.000
_cell.length_c   1.000
_cell.angle_alpha   90.00
_cell.angle_beta   90.00
_cell.angle_gamma   90.00
#
_symmetry.space_group_name_H-M   'P 1'
#
loop_
_entity.id
_entity.type
_entity.pdbx_description
1 polymer ?
#
loop_
_entity_poly.entity_id
_entity_poly.type
_entity_poly.pdbx_seq_one_letter_code
_entity_poly.pdbx_strand_id
1 'polypeptide(L)'
;NGLIDGVKKGECELCGLAAVVTVMLVAEKSGANTVKTFKYTHSGMVSGDNKRVVGYFSAAIYKLKTDEKESEGMLLNKEQKKELLKIARETITGHLKDGKIPEFSVTDPKLKEKFGCFVTLNKDGELRGCIGHFEADTPLYKIVSKMAIQSSQHDPRFPSVKLKEMENIEIEISVLSPLTETKEPLSIKKGVHGIYIQDKTGVRGGTYLPQVWSEHFPDKDAEYFWSHLCMYKAGFEPDAWKMHDKYIIMIYSAEIFSEDEFK
;
A
#
# COMPACT_ATOMS: atom_id res chain seq x y z
N ASN A 1 14.93 12.46 -19.51
CA ASN A 1 15.92 11.41 -19.88
C ASN A 1 15.22 10.27 -20.60
N GLY A 2 14.69 10.54 -21.79
CA GLY A 2 14.06 9.52 -22.64
C GLY A 2 14.93 9.14 -23.85
N LEU A 3 14.52 8.12 -24.60
CA LEU A 3 15.17 7.67 -25.84
C LEU A 3 15.39 8.83 -26.84
N ILE A 4 14.42 9.74 -26.96
CA ILE A 4 14.50 10.91 -27.85
C ILE A 4 15.61 11.88 -27.41
N ASP A 5 15.76 12.10 -26.10
CA ASP A 5 16.79 12.99 -25.56
C ASP A 5 18.19 12.42 -25.81
N GLY A 6 18.35 11.10 -25.60
CA GLY A 6 19.61 10.40 -25.84
C GLY A 6 20.06 10.46 -27.30
N VAL A 7 19.12 10.28 -28.24
CA VAL A 7 19.44 10.44 -29.67
C VAL A 7 19.79 11.88 -30.01
N LYS A 8 19.04 12.87 -29.50
CA LYS A 8 19.33 14.29 -29.75
C LYS A 8 20.71 14.72 -29.25
N LYS A 9 21.20 14.09 -28.18
CA LYS A 9 22.53 14.35 -27.61
C LYS A 9 23.64 13.51 -28.27
N GLY A 10 23.31 12.63 -29.21
CA GLY A 10 24.27 11.70 -29.81
C GLY A 10 24.75 10.60 -28.87
N GLU A 11 24.05 10.38 -27.75
CA GLU A 11 24.37 9.35 -26.76
C GLU A 11 23.93 7.95 -27.22
N CYS A 12 22.99 7.87 -28.16
CA CYS A 12 22.57 6.62 -28.78
C CYS A 12 22.09 6.81 -30.22
N GLU A 13 22.18 5.74 -31.01
CA GLU A 13 21.68 5.68 -32.39
C GLU A 13 20.81 4.44 -32.56
N LEU A 14 19.69 4.58 -33.27
CA LEU A 14 18.73 3.50 -33.48
C LEU A 14 18.17 3.54 -34.89
N CYS A 15 18.48 2.51 -35.67
CA CYS A 15 17.81 2.27 -36.95
C CYS A 15 16.32 2.01 -36.68
N GLY A 16 15.44 2.82 -37.26
CA GLY A 16 13.99 2.74 -37.01
C GLY A 16 13.51 3.52 -35.78
N LEU A 17 14.27 4.51 -35.30
CA LEU A 17 13.90 5.35 -34.15
C LEU A 17 12.45 5.83 -34.17
N ALA A 18 11.99 6.39 -35.30
CA ALA A 18 10.64 6.91 -35.43
C ALA A 18 9.57 5.82 -35.18
N ALA A 19 9.79 4.61 -35.69
CA ALA A 19 8.89 3.48 -35.48
C ALA A 19 8.88 3.04 -34.02
N VAL A 20 10.05 2.93 -33.38
CA VAL A 20 10.16 2.54 -31.97
C VAL A 20 9.51 3.57 -31.05
N VAL A 21 9.80 4.86 -31.27
CA VAL A 21 9.15 5.96 -30.53
C VAL A 21 7.64 5.94 -30.73
N THR A 22 7.16 5.69 -31.95
CA THR A 22 5.72 5.58 -32.23
C THR A 22 5.09 4.43 -31.46
N VAL A 23 5.72 3.25 -31.44
CA VAL A 23 5.24 2.10 -30.66
C VAL A 23 5.21 2.42 -29.17
N MET A 24 6.25 3.07 -28.62
CA MET A 24 6.29 3.49 -27.22
C MET A 24 5.14 4.45 -26.88
N LEU A 25 4.94 5.49 -27.69
CA LEU A 25 3.88 6.48 -27.50
C LEU A 25 2.47 5.87 -27.65
N VAL A 26 2.27 4.99 -28.63
CA VAL A 26 0.99 4.30 -28.84
C VAL A 26 0.72 3.34 -27.69
N ALA A 27 1.72 2.59 -27.23
CA ALA A 27 1.55 1.66 -26.12
C ALA A 27 1.23 2.40 -24.82
N GLU A 28 1.92 3.51 -24.52
CA GLU A 28 1.62 4.38 -23.39
C GLU A 28 0.18 4.91 -23.47
N LYS A 29 -0.23 5.47 -24.62
CA LYS A 29 -1.62 5.91 -24.84
C LYS A 29 -2.66 4.79 -24.78
N SER A 30 -2.24 3.55 -25.04
CA SER A 30 -3.08 2.35 -24.92
C SER A 30 -3.09 1.77 -23.50
N GLY A 31 -2.47 2.46 -22.53
CA GLY A 31 -2.49 2.09 -21.12
C GLY A 31 -1.39 1.12 -20.69
N ALA A 32 -0.37 0.89 -21.53
CA ALA A 32 0.81 0.15 -21.09
C ALA A 32 1.60 0.98 -20.07
N ASN A 33 1.98 0.36 -18.96
CA ASN A 33 2.71 0.99 -17.86
C ASN A 33 4.05 0.32 -17.57
N THR A 34 4.40 -0.71 -18.35
CA THR A 34 5.56 -1.56 -18.09
C THR A 34 6.30 -1.91 -19.38
N VAL A 35 7.63 -1.91 -19.30
CA VAL A 35 8.52 -2.42 -20.36
C VAL A 35 9.44 -3.48 -19.75
N LYS A 36 9.46 -4.68 -20.32
CA LYS A 36 10.41 -5.73 -19.97
C LYS A 36 11.41 -5.92 -21.09
N THR A 37 12.67 -5.58 -20.84
CA THR A 37 13.78 -5.90 -21.74
C THR A 37 14.11 -7.38 -21.64
N PHE A 38 14.15 -8.09 -22.76
CA PHE A 38 14.56 -9.49 -22.82
C PHE A 38 16.05 -9.63 -23.09
N LYS A 39 16.56 -8.97 -24.13
CA LYS A 39 17.96 -9.07 -24.50
C LYS A 39 18.41 -7.85 -25.30
N TYR A 40 19.61 -7.39 -24.98
CA TYR A 40 20.41 -6.52 -25.83
C TYR A 40 21.66 -7.30 -26.25
N THR A 41 22.01 -7.26 -27.53
CA THR A 41 23.19 -7.94 -28.08
C THR A 41 23.69 -7.21 -29.33
N HIS A 42 24.79 -7.65 -29.93
CA HIS A 42 25.35 -7.02 -31.12
C HIS A 42 26.11 -8.02 -32.00
N SER A 43 26.30 -7.68 -33.28
CA SER A 43 26.94 -8.56 -34.28
C SER A 43 28.37 -8.99 -33.91
N GLY A 44 29.11 -8.13 -33.20
CA GLY A 44 30.46 -8.44 -32.68
C GLY A 44 30.54 -9.68 -31.79
N MET A 45 29.43 -10.07 -31.14
CA MET A 45 29.35 -11.30 -30.35
C MET A 45 29.47 -12.57 -31.19
N VAL A 46 29.20 -12.49 -32.50
CA VAL A 46 29.31 -13.59 -33.45
C VAL A 46 30.59 -13.48 -34.27
N SER A 47 30.93 -12.28 -34.73
CA SER A 47 32.10 -12.05 -35.61
C SER A 47 33.43 -11.92 -34.86
N GLY A 48 33.40 -11.63 -33.55
CA GLY A 48 34.59 -11.30 -32.75
C GLY A 48 35.14 -9.88 -32.99
N ASP A 49 34.59 -9.12 -33.94
CA ASP A 49 34.96 -7.73 -34.20
C ASP A 49 33.97 -6.78 -33.51
N ASN A 50 34.45 -6.09 -32.47
CA ASN A 50 33.66 -5.12 -31.70
C ASN A 50 33.89 -3.67 -32.13
N LYS A 51 34.72 -3.40 -33.16
CA LYS A 51 35.01 -2.03 -33.61
C LYS A 51 33.86 -1.42 -34.38
N ARG A 52 33.06 -2.24 -35.08
CA ARG A 52 31.86 -1.83 -35.82
C ARG A 52 30.81 -2.92 -35.68
N VAL A 53 29.73 -2.61 -34.97
CA VAL A 53 28.70 -3.60 -34.65
C VAL A 53 27.30 -3.08 -34.95
N VAL A 54 26.41 -3.99 -35.29
CA VAL A 54 24.96 -3.72 -35.32
C VAL A 54 24.38 -4.18 -34.00
N GLY A 55 23.73 -3.27 -33.28
CA GLY A 55 23.00 -3.57 -32.04
C GLY A 55 21.63 -4.18 -32.32
N TYR A 56 21.24 -5.14 -31.50
CA TYR A 56 19.93 -5.80 -31.51
C TYR A 56 19.30 -5.69 -30.11
N PHE A 57 18.03 -5.33 -30.05
CA PHE A 57 17.29 -5.13 -28.81
C PHE A 57 15.92 -5.80 -28.91
N SER A 58 15.52 -6.53 -27.86
CA SER A 58 14.17 -7.07 -27.73
C SER A 58 13.56 -6.71 -26.38
N ALA A 59 12.32 -6.24 -26.42
CA ALA A 59 11.53 -5.91 -25.24
C ALA A 59 10.04 -6.17 -25.48
N ALA A 60 9.30 -6.40 -24.40
CA ALA A 60 7.84 -6.37 -24.38
C ALA A 60 7.36 -5.09 -23.71
N ILE A 61 6.41 -4.39 -24.35
CA ILE A 61 5.68 -3.29 -23.74
C ILE A 61 4.27 -3.80 -23.47
N TYR A 62 3.84 -3.74 -22.21
CA TYR A 62 2.56 -4.29 -21.82
C TYR A 62 1.96 -3.51 -20.65
N LYS A 63 0.64 -3.61 -20.52
CA LYS A 63 -0.05 -3.21 -19.29
C LYS A 63 0.15 -4.35 -18.29
N LEU A 64 1.00 -4.14 -17.29
CA LEU A 64 0.84 -4.89 -16.06
C LEU A 64 -0.55 -4.53 -15.53
N LYS A 65 -1.35 -5.54 -15.21
CA LYS A 65 -2.38 -5.36 -14.21
C LYS A 65 -1.65 -5.10 -12.90
N THR A 66 -1.22 -3.87 -12.68
CA THR A 66 -1.32 -3.29 -11.36
C THR A 66 -2.79 -3.38 -11.00
N ASP A 67 -3.11 -3.69 -9.75
CA ASP A 67 -4.47 -3.83 -9.24
C ASP A 67 -5.22 -2.48 -9.22
N GLU A 68 -5.20 -1.73 -10.32
CA GLU A 68 -5.97 -0.51 -10.54
C GLU A 68 -7.47 -0.80 -10.42
N LYS A 69 -7.91 -2.00 -10.83
CA LYS A 69 -9.29 -2.46 -10.61
C LYS A 69 -9.63 -2.71 -9.13
N GLU A 70 -8.66 -3.07 -8.29
CA GLU A 70 -8.91 -3.16 -6.85
C GLU A 70 -8.91 -1.78 -6.19
N SER A 71 -8.08 -0.84 -6.66
CA SER A 71 -8.13 0.55 -6.16
C SER A 71 -9.44 1.27 -6.53
N GLU A 72 -9.96 1.13 -7.76
CA GLU A 72 -11.27 1.67 -8.15
C GLU A 72 -12.42 0.94 -7.45
N GLY A 73 -12.25 -0.37 -7.24
CA GLY A 73 -13.15 -1.21 -6.46
C GLY A 73 -13.01 -1.03 -4.95
N MET A 74 -12.14 -0.16 -4.45
CA MET A 74 -11.96 0.10 -3.02
C MET A 74 -12.49 1.47 -2.63
N LEU A 75 -12.51 2.42 -3.57
CA LEU A 75 -12.93 3.79 -3.35
C LEU A 75 -14.32 3.88 -2.72
N LEU A 76 -14.37 4.43 -1.52
CA LEU A 76 -15.58 4.71 -0.76
C LEU A 76 -16.06 6.13 -1.05
N ASN A 77 -17.37 6.27 -1.23
CA ASN A 77 -17.98 7.58 -1.29
C ASN A 77 -18.11 8.21 0.10
N LYS A 78 -18.46 9.51 0.13
CA LYS A 78 -18.60 10.29 1.37
C LYS A 78 -19.58 9.68 2.38
N GLU A 79 -20.71 9.15 1.92
CA GLU A 79 -21.74 8.58 2.81
C GLU A 79 -21.29 7.23 3.39
N GLN A 80 -20.62 6.40 2.58
CA GLN A 80 -20.03 5.14 3.02
C GLN A 80 -18.96 5.36 4.10
N LYS A 81 -18.09 6.38 3.91
CA LYS A 81 -17.08 6.76 4.91
C LYS A 81 -17.71 7.18 6.23
N LYS A 82 -18.70 8.07 6.18
CA LYS A 82 -19.45 8.50 7.36
C LYS A 82 -20.15 7.34 8.07
N GLU A 83 -20.73 6.42 7.32
CA GLU A 83 -21.40 5.24 7.89
C GLU A 83 -20.40 4.34 8.63
N LEU A 84 -19.21 4.10 8.07
CA LEU A 84 -18.16 3.33 8.74
C LEU A 84 -17.63 4.01 10.00
N LEU A 85 -17.39 5.33 9.96
CA LEU A 85 -16.97 6.09 11.14
C LEU A 85 -18.04 6.06 12.23
N LYS A 86 -19.31 6.22 11.85
CA LYS A 86 -20.46 6.09 12.76
C LYS A 86 -20.50 4.71 13.40
N ILE A 87 -20.35 3.64 12.62
CA ILE A 87 -20.31 2.26 13.12
C ILE A 87 -19.19 2.11 14.14
N ALA A 88 -17.97 2.55 13.84
CA ALA A 88 -16.85 2.49 14.76
C ALA A 88 -17.14 3.23 16.08
N ARG A 89 -17.67 4.46 16.01
CA ARG A 89 -18.01 5.27 17.19
C ARG A 89 -19.13 4.66 18.03
N GLU A 90 -20.22 4.24 17.41
CA GLU A 90 -21.36 3.62 18.09
C GLU A 90 -20.96 2.29 18.72
N THR A 91 -20.11 1.51 18.06
CA THR A 91 -19.56 0.27 18.62
C THR A 91 -18.77 0.52 19.90
N ILE A 92 -17.80 1.43 19.87
CA ILE A 92 -16.98 1.71 21.04
C ILE A 92 -17.85 2.28 22.16
N THR A 93 -18.70 3.25 21.84
CA THR A 93 -19.55 3.92 22.84
C THR A 93 -20.56 2.96 23.47
N GLY A 94 -21.21 2.10 22.68
CA GLY A 94 -22.15 1.09 23.17
C GLY A 94 -21.48 0.07 24.09
N HIS A 95 -20.28 -0.38 23.72
CA HIS A 95 -19.52 -1.31 24.53
C HIS A 95 -19.06 -0.69 25.85
N LEU A 96 -18.61 0.58 25.82
CA LEU A 96 -18.18 1.29 27.03
C LEU A 96 -19.32 1.67 27.98
N LYS A 97 -20.55 1.83 27.48
CA LYS A 97 -21.74 2.13 28.30
C LYS A 97 -22.33 0.88 28.93
N ASP A 98 -22.62 -0.13 28.09
CA ASP A 98 -23.48 -1.25 28.48
C ASP A 98 -22.80 -2.62 28.33
N GLY A 99 -21.53 -2.66 27.92
CA GLY A 99 -20.81 -3.89 27.59
C GLY A 99 -21.26 -4.54 26.26
N LYS A 100 -22.20 -3.93 25.54
CA LYS A 100 -22.83 -4.49 24.34
C LYS A 100 -22.19 -3.96 23.07
N ILE A 101 -22.00 -4.84 22.08
CA ILE A 101 -21.65 -4.44 20.71
C ILE A 101 -22.96 -4.32 19.94
N PRO A 102 -23.33 -3.13 19.41
CA PRO A 102 -24.54 -2.97 18.61
C PRO A 102 -24.51 -3.85 17.36
N GLU A 103 -25.68 -4.34 16.95
CA GLU A 103 -25.84 -4.96 15.64
C GLU A 103 -26.16 -3.89 14.60
N PHE A 104 -25.42 -3.92 13.49
CA PHE A 104 -25.62 -3.01 12.37
C PHE A 104 -26.20 -3.75 11.17
N SER A 105 -27.25 -3.17 10.58
CA SER A 105 -27.80 -3.60 9.30
C SER A 105 -27.48 -2.55 8.24
N VAL A 106 -26.47 -2.80 7.42
CA VAL A 106 -26.12 -1.93 6.29
C VAL A 106 -26.90 -2.35 5.04
N THR A 107 -27.41 -1.38 4.30
CA THR A 107 -28.09 -1.63 3.02
C THR A 107 -27.14 -1.56 1.84
N ASP A 108 -26.12 -0.69 1.93
CA ASP A 108 -25.12 -0.49 0.90
C ASP A 108 -24.31 -1.78 0.64
N PRO A 109 -24.29 -2.28 -0.61
CA PRO A 109 -23.54 -3.49 -0.97
C PRO A 109 -22.02 -3.31 -0.78
N LYS A 110 -21.49 -2.09 -0.91
CA LYS A 110 -20.07 -1.80 -0.78
C LYS A 110 -19.55 -2.10 0.62
N LEU A 111 -20.35 -1.77 1.63
CA LEU A 111 -20.02 -2.05 3.02
C LEU A 111 -20.08 -3.55 3.35
N LYS A 112 -20.72 -4.36 2.50
CA LYS A 112 -20.79 -5.83 2.62
C LYS A 112 -19.65 -6.55 1.90
N GLU A 113 -18.91 -5.85 1.03
CA GLU A 113 -17.69 -6.37 0.44
C GLU A 113 -16.65 -6.64 1.53
N LYS A 114 -15.72 -7.54 1.24
CA LYS A 114 -14.72 -7.98 2.21
C LYS A 114 -13.41 -7.24 1.93
N PHE A 115 -12.93 -6.55 2.95
CA PHE A 115 -11.67 -5.81 2.92
C PHE A 115 -10.98 -5.94 4.28
N GLY A 116 -9.66 -5.82 4.29
CA GLY A 116 -8.93 -5.55 5.51
C GLY A 116 -9.17 -4.10 5.96
N CYS A 117 -9.02 -3.83 7.25
CA CYS A 117 -9.05 -2.46 7.76
C CYS A 117 -8.22 -2.29 9.03
N PHE A 118 -7.72 -1.08 9.26
CA PHE A 118 -7.26 -0.60 10.56
C PHE A 118 -8.24 0.43 11.09
N VAL A 119 -8.47 0.41 12.40
CA VAL A 119 -9.13 1.51 13.11
C VAL A 119 -8.07 2.16 13.99
N THR A 120 -7.90 3.46 13.83
CA THR A 120 -6.98 4.27 14.62
C THR A 120 -7.82 5.22 15.48
N LEU A 121 -7.46 5.30 16.76
CA LEU A 121 -8.01 6.24 17.72
C LEU A 121 -6.93 7.25 18.02
N ASN A 122 -7.22 8.52 17.79
CA ASN A 122 -6.36 9.63 18.17
C ASN A 122 -7.05 10.41 19.29
N LYS A 123 -6.30 10.91 20.26
CA LYS A 123 -6.82 11.75 21.33
C LYS A 123 -5.94 12.99 21.43
N ASP A 124 -6.53 14.16 21.27
CA ASP A 124 -5.80 15.44 21.27
C ASP A 124 -4.63 15.46 20.26
N GLY A 125 -4.81 14.80 19.09
CA GLY A 125 -3.79 14.67 18.04
C GLY A 125 -2.76 13.55 18.24
N GLU A 126 -2.82 12.81 19.35
CA GLU A 126 -1.87 11.75 19.68
C GLU A 126 -2.49 10.35 19.56
N LEU A 127 -1.69 9.36 19.15
CA LEU A 127 -2.16 7.97 19.01
C LEU A 127 -2.63 7.40 20.36
N ARG A 128 -3.88 6.95 20.41
CA ARG A 128 -4.54 6.38 21.60
C ARG A 128 -4.83 4.88 21.49
N GLY A 129 -4.81 4.34 20.28
CA GLY A 129 -4.95 2.91 19.98
C GLY A 129 -5.05 2.69 18.48
N CYS A 130 -4.47 1.59 17.97
CA CYS A 130 -4.59 1.24 16.56
C CYS A 130 -4.41 -0.26 16.36
N ILE A 131 -5.46 -0.93 15.91
CA ILE A 131 -5.48 -2.35 15.58
C ILE A 131 -6.16 -2.53 14.23
N GLY A 132 -5.65 -3.48 13.44
CA GLY A 132 -6.21 -3.83 12.16
C GLY A 132 -6.15 -5.31 11.85
N HIS A 133 -6.77 -5.64 10.74
CA HIS A 133 -6.92 -6.98 10.21
C HIS A 133 -6.69 -6.92 8.70
N PHE A 134 -5.74 -7.71 8.19
CA PHE A 134 -5.35 -7.65 6.78
C PHE A 134 -6.25 -8.49 5.89
N GLU A 135 -6.75 -9.62 6.41
CA GLU A 135 -7.48 -10.59 5.60
C GLU A 135 -8.87 -10.06 5.20
N ALA A 136 -9.14 -10.08 3.90
CA ALA A 136 -10.45 -9.77 3.34
C ALA A 136 -11.43 -10.96 3.52
N ASP A 137 -11.64 -11.41 4.75
CA ASP A 137 -12.49 -12.56 5.09
C ASP A 137 -13.88 -12.19 5.62
N THR A 138 -14.01 -10.95 6.09
CA THR A 138 -15.16 -10.42 6.83
C THR A 138 -15.72 -9.18 6.12
N PRO A 139 -17.06 -8.99 6.07
CA PRO A 139 -17.65 -7.75 5.53
C PRO A 139 -17.12 -6.49 6.20
N LEU A 140 -16.85 -5.45 5.41
CA LEU A 140 -16.18 -4.22 5.83
C LEU A 140 -16.80 -3.60 7.09
N TYR A 141 -18.13 -3.44 7.11
CA TYR A 141 -18.82 -2.87 8.27
C TYR A 141 -18.63 -3.68 9.56
N LYS A 142 -18.54 -5.01 9.46
CA LYS A 142 -18.34 -5.90 10.61
C LYS A 142 -16.90 -5.84 11.09
N ILE A 143 -15.94 -5.84 10.16
CA ILE A 143 -14.52 -5.82 10.54
C ILE A 143 -14.15 -4.46 11.15
N VAL A 144 -14.71 -3.36 10.65
CA VAL A 144 -14.58 -2.02 11.27
C VAL A 144 -15.11 -2.04 12.71
N SER A 145 -16.32 -2.55 12.94
CA SER A 145 -16.87 -2.68 14.30
C SER A 145 -15.96 -3.51 15.21
N LYS A 146 -15.48 -4.66 14.73
CA LYS A 146 -14.56 -5.54 15.48
C LYS A 146 -13.24 -4.84 15.81
N MET A 147 -12.61 -4.18 14.84
CA MET A 147 -11.33 -3.49 15.01
C MET A 147 -11.47 -2.24 15.88
N ALA A 148 -12.63 -1.58 15.90
CA ALA A 148 -12.91 -0.47 16.81
C ALA A 148 -12.88 -0.91 18.29
N ILE A 149 -13.44 -2.08 18.62
CA ILE A 149 -13.30 -2.66 19.97
C ILE A 149 -11.85 -3.04 20.27
N GLN A 150 -11.16 -3.71 19.34
CA GLN A 150 -9.76 -4.09 19.58
C GLN A 150 -8.88 -2.86 19.83
N SER A 151 -9.04 -1.81 19.01
CA SER A 151 -8.26 -0.57 19.13
C SER A 151 -8.55 0.20 20.41
N SER A 152 -9.78 0.15 20.91
CA SER A 152 -10.16 0.84 22.14
C SER A 152 -9.86 0.05 23.41
N GLN A 153 -9.99 -1.29 23.40
CA GLN A 153 -9.92 -2.10 24.63
C GLN A 153 -8.69 -2.99 24.74
N HIS A 154 -8.08 -3.40 23.62
CA HIS A 154 -7.09 -4.48 23.58
C HIS A 154 -5.77 -4.13 22.88
N ASP A 155 -5.52 -2.85 22.57
CA ASP A 155 -4.19 -2.45 22.11
C ASP A 155 -3.19 -2.55 23.28
N PRO A 156 -2.20 -3.47 23.23
CA PRO A 156 -1.33 -3.75 24.36
C PRO A 156 -0.40 -2.58 24.72
N ARG A 157 -0.29 -1.57 23.85
CA ARG A 157 0.53 -0.38 24.08
C ARG A 157 -0.15 0.63 25.00
N PHE A 158 -1.47 0.53 25.17
CA PHE A 158 -2.27 1.54 25.87
C PHE A 158 -3.26 0.90 26.86
N PRO A 159 -3.58 1.57 27.98
CA PRO A 159 -4.71 1.17 28.80
C PRO A 159 -6.03 1.27 28.02
N SER A 160 -7.01 0.42 28.34
CA SER A 160 -8.33 0.46 27.73
C SER A 160 -8.96 1.86 27.81
N VAL A 161 -9.55 2.31 26.71
CA VAL A 161 -10.24 3.60 26.60
C VAL A 161 -11.42 3.65 27.55
N LYS A 162 -11.60 4.79 28.23
CA LYS A 162 -12.76 5.04 29.11
C LYS A 162 -13.84 5.85 28.39
N LEU A 163 -15.09 5.65 28.77
CA LEU A 163 -16.24 6.35 28.16
C LEU A 163 -16.06 7.87 28.07
N LYS A 164 -15.57 8.49 29.14
CA LYS A 164 -15.32 9.95 29.20
C LYS A 164 -14.24 10.45 28.22
N GLU A 165 -13.39 9.56 27.71
CA GLU A 165 -12.37 9.93 26.73
C GLU A 165 -12.97 10.06 25.31
N MET A 166 -14.12 9.43 25.05
CA MET A 166 -14.72 9.38 23.71
C MET A 166 -15.07 10.76 23.15
N GLU A 167 -15.32 11.75 24.01
CA GLU A 167 -15.59 13.14 23.60
C GLU A 167 -14.38 13.80 22.94
N ASN A 168 -13.16 13.37 23.27
CA ASN A 168 -11.90 13.92 22.76
C ASN A 168 -11.15 12.94 21.86
N ILE A 169 -11.72 11.76 21.61
CA ILE A 169 -11.16 10.80 20.66
C ILE A 169 -11.68 11.15 19.27
N GLU A 170 -10.78 11.15 18.29
CA GLU A 170 -11.06 11.13 16.87
C GLU A 170 -10.82 9.72 16.35
N ILE A 171 -11.73 9.24 15.51
CA ILE A 171 -11.61 7.95 14.84
C ILE A 171 -11.14 8.15 13.40
N GLU A 172 -10.13 7.39 13.01
CA GLU A 172 -9.66 7.24 11.65
C GLU A 172 -9.79 5.77 11.23
N ILE A 173 -10.19 5.53 10.00
CA ILE A 173 -10.29 4.21 9.40
C ILE A 173 -9.40 4.16 8.17
N SER A 174 -8.55 3.13 8.12
CA SER A 174 -7.79 2.78 6.92
C SER A 174 -8.35 1.49 6.35
N VAL A 175 -9.14 1.56 5.28
CA VAL A 175 -9.53 0.36 4.52
C VAL A 175 -8.34 -0.05 3.68
N LEU A 176 -8.10 -1.36 3.49
CA LEU A 176 -6.89 -1.88 2.85
C LEU A 176 -7.20 -2.58 1.53
N SER A 177 -6.33 -2.40 0.53
CA SER A 177 -6.25 -3.32 -0.59
C SER A 177 -5.66 -4.66 -0.11
N PRO A 178 -5.87 -5.75 -0.87
CA PRO A 178 -5.15 -7.00 -0.64
C PRO A 178 -3.63 -6.79 -0.57
N LEU A 179 -2.97 -7.63 0.23
CA LEU A 179 -1.51 -7.69 0.30
C LEU A 179 -0.97 -8.37 -0.96
N THR A 180 0.00 -7.73 -1.61
CA THR A 180 0.67 -8.27 -2.80
C THR A 180 2.15 -8.42 -2.51
N GLU A 181 2.69 -9.63 -2.69
CA GLU A 181 4.13 -9.87 -2.57
C GLU A 181 4.90 -9.09 -3.65
N THR A 182 5.97 -8.42 -3.25
CA THR A 182 6.84 -7.67 -4.15
C THR A 182 8.24 -8.24 -4.19
N LYS A 183 8.82 -8.29 -5.40
CA LYS A 183 10.25 -8.56 -5.62
C LYS A 183 11.07 -7.30 -5.81
N GLU A 184 10.40 -6.15 -5.91
CA GLU A 184 10.99 -4.84 -6.14
C GLU A 184 10.60 -3.91 -4.98
N PRO A 185 11.08 -4.16 -3.74
CA PRO A 185 10.66 -3.42 -2.54
C PRO A 185 10.92 -1.91 -2.64
N LEU A 186 11.88 -1.47 -3.46
CA LEU A 186 12.20 -0.06 -3.66
C LEU A 186 11.31 0.66 -4.68
N SER A 187 10.42 -0.06 -5.37
CA SER A 187 9.47 0.53 -6.31
C SER A 187 8.24 1.18 -5.64
N ILE A 188 8.23 1.24 -4.29
CA ILE A 188 7.14 1.80 -3.53
C ILE A 188 7.01 3.31 -3.69
N LYS A 189 5.77 3.81 -3.64
CA LYS A 189 5.44 5.22 -3.77
C LYS A 189 5.01 5.76 -2.41
N LYS A 190 5.71 6.79 -1.95
CA LYS A 190 5.41 7.51 -0.72
C LYS A 190 3.97 8.03 -0.72
N GLY A 191 3.26 7.83 0.39
CA GLY A 191 1.84 8.21 0.54
C GLY A 191 0.84 7.35 -0.22
N VAL A 192 1.29 6.35 -0.98
CA VAL A 192 0.41 5.44 -1.74
C VAL A 192 0.52 4.02 -1.21
N HIS A 193 1.76 3.53 -1.01
CA HIS A 193 1.99 2.16 -0.60
C HIS A 193 2.32 2.05 0.89
N GLY A 194 1.56 1.19 1.57
CA GLY A 194 1.93 0.60 2.84
C GLY A 194 2.85 -0.61 2.62
N ILE A 195 3.61 -0.95 3.65
CA ILE A 195 4.59 -2.03 3.61
C ILE A 195 4.34 -3.03 4.73
N TYR A 196 4.59 -4.29 4.42
CA TYR A 196 4.48 -5.39 5.37
C TYR A 196 5.64 -6.38 5.17
N ILE A 197 6.23 -6.82 6.27
CA ILE A 197 7.25 -7.87 6.27
C ILE A 197 6.88 -8.94 7.30
N GLN A 198 7.08 -10.20 6.94
CA GLN A 198 6.88 -11.34 7.83
C GLN A 198 7.99 -12.37 7.66
N ASP A 199 8.40 -13.03 8.74
CA ASP A 199 9.25 -14.22 8.61
C ASP A 199 8.47 -15.39 8.00
N LYS A 200 9.15 -16.30 7.30
CA LYS A 200 8.50 -17.47 6.66
C LYS A 200 7.89 -18.46 7.65
N THR A 201 8.21 -18.36 8.93
CA THR A 201 7.55 -19.13 9.99
C THR A 201 6.18 -18.54 10.34
N GLY A 202 5.88 -17.31 9.94
CA GLY A 202 4.62 -16.61 10.16
C GLY A 202 4.43 -16.06 11.57
N VAL A 203 5.47 -16.12 12.42
CA VAL A 203 5.38 -15.80 13.84
C VAL A 203 5.63 -14.32 14.09
N ARG A 204 6.55 -13.71 13.34
CA ARG A 204 6.91 -12.31 13.49
C ARG A 204 6.68 -11.56 12.20
N GLY A 205 6.21 -10.33 12.34
CA GLY A 205 6.04 -9.42 11.24
C GLY A 205 5.76 -8.00 11.72
N GLY A 206 5.71 -7.08 10.77
CA GLY A 206 5.41 -5.70 11.04
C GLY A 206 4.82 -5.02 9.83
N THR A 207 4.03 -3.98 10.06
CA THR A 207 3.51 -3.11 9.01
C THR A 207 3.70 -1.63 9.31
N TYR A 208 3.83 -0.85 8.25
CA TYR A 208 3.53 0.58 8.23
C TYR A 208 2.47 0.87 7.17
N LEU A 209 1.47 1.67 7.56
CA LEU A 209 0.45 2.19 6.67
C LEU A 209 1.06 3.26 5.72
N PRO A 210 0.42 3.55 4.56
CA PRO A 210 0.95 4.50 3.58
C PRO A 210 1.31 5.89 4.12
N GLN A 211 0.49 6.43 5.04
CA GLN A 211 0.66 7.78 5.59
C GLN A 211 1.88 7.91 6.51
N VAL A 212 2.31 6.81 7.14
CA VAL A 212 3.45 6.81 8.08
C VAL A 212 4.70 7.38 7.43
N TRP A 213 4.94 7.05 6.16
CA TRP A 213 6.09 7.59 5.42
C TRP A 213 5.96 9.09 5.18
N SER A 214 4.77 9.55 4.78
CA SER A 214 4.53 10.96 4.50
C SER A 214 4.60 11.84 5.74
N GLU A 215 4.10 11.35 6.88
CA GLU A 215 3.94 12.14 8.10
C GLU A 215 5.17 12.09 9.01
N HIS A 216 5.77 10.90 9.20
CA HIS A 216 6.87 10.73 10.15
C HIS A 216 8.26 10.74 9.49
N PHE A 217 8.33 10.42 8.20
CA PHE A 217 9.60 10.29 7.49
C PHE A 217 9.64 11.11 6.19
N PRO A 218 9.26 12.40 6.20
CA PRO A 218 9.05 13.16 4.99
C PRO A 218 10.32 13.28 4.13
N ASP A 219 11.49 13.35 4.75
CA ASP A 219 12.77 13.53 4.05
C ASP A 219 13.52 12.21 3.80
N LYS A 220 12.88 11.06 4.00
CA LYS A 220 13.49 9.73 3.91
C LYS A 220 13.05 8.98 2.66
N ASP A 221 13.91 8.08 2.20
CA ASP A 221 13.68 7.25 1.03
C ASP A 221 13.05 5.89 1.38
N ALA A 222 12.81 5.07 0.34
CA ALA A 222 12.21 3.76 0.47
C ALA A 222 13.08 2.80 1.28
N GLU A 223 14.41 2.89 1.15
CA GLU A 223 15.34 2.05 1.90
C GLU A 223 15.21 2.30 3.40
N TYR A 224 15.23 3.58 3.82
CA TYR A 224 15.03 3.94 5.22
C TYR A 224 13.68 3.43 5.71
N PHE A 225 12.60 3.60 4.94
CA PHE A 225 11.26 3.20 5.35
C PHE A 225 11.16 1.70 5.63
N TRP A 226 11.74 0.86 4.76
CA TRP A 226 11.82 -0.59 4.98
C TRP A 226 12.71 -0.97 6.16
N SER A 227 13.91 -0.42 6.24
CA SER A 227 14.85 -0.73 7.33
C SER A 227 14.30 -0.32 8.69
N HIS A 228 13.62 0.83 8.77
CA HIS A 228 12.97 1.28 9.99
C HIS A 228 11.83 0.34 10.40
N LEU A 229 11.02 -0.12 9.44
CA LEU A 229 9.98 -1.13 9.72
C LEU A 229 10.58 -2.40 10.32
N CYS A 230 11.65 -2.92 9.68
CA CYS A 230 12.33 -4.13 10.12
C CYS A 230 12.77 -4.00 11.59
N MET A 231 13.49 -2.94 11.93
CA MET A 231 14.06 -2.75 13.26
C MET A 231 12.98 -2.51 14.33
N TYR A 232 12.12 -1.52 14.10
CA TYR A 232 11.31 -0.94 15.17
C TYR A 232 9.91 -1.54 15.28
N LYS A 233 9.42 -2.20 14.22
CA LYS A 233 8.08 -2.80 14.22
C LYS A 233 8.13 -4.32 14.15
N ALA A 234 8.99 -4.87 13.30
CA ALA A 234 9.09 -6.32 13.12
C ALA A 234 10.15 -6.99 14.03
N GLY A 235 11.07 -6.22 14.61
CA GLY A 235 12.15 -6.73 15.45
C GLY A 235 13.17 -7.59 14.67
N PHE A 236 13.42 -7.21 13.42
CA PHE A 236 14.37 -7.84 12.51
C PHE A 236 15.61 -6.97 12.29
N GLU A 237 16.64 -7.56 11.68
CA GLU A 237 17.79 -6.82 11.19
C GLU A 237 17.38 -5.76 10.13
N PRO A 238 18.08 -4.62 10.03
CA PRO A 238 17.70 -3.52 9.15
C PRO A 238 17.59 -3.91 7.67
N ASP A 239 18.35 -4.92 7.24
CA ASP A 239 18.39 -5.41 5.85
C ASP A 239 17.52 -6.65 5.61
N ALA A 240 16.68 -7.05 6.57
CA ALA A 240 15.81 -8.22 6.44
C ALA A 240 14.92 -8.17 5.19
N TRP A 241 14.46 -6.98 4.80
CA TRP A 241 13.65 -6.78 3.60
C TRP A 241 14.35 -7.14 2.29
N LYS A 242 15.67 -7.30 2.29
CA LYS A 242 16.46 -7.75 1.11
C LYS A 242 16.52 -9.28 1.00
N MET A 243 16.15 -10.02 2.05
CA MET A 243 16.32 -11.47 2.16
C MET A 243 15.01 -12.24 1.87
N HIS A 244 14.56 -12.23 0.61
CA HIS A 244 13.33 -12.90 0.17
C HIS A 244 13.31 -14.43 0.38
N ASP A 245 14.47 -15.04 0.63
CA ASP A 245 14.59 -16.44 1.03
C ASP A 245 14.09 -16.69 2.46
N LYS A 246 14.19 -15.69 3.35
CA LYS A 246 13.81 -15.78 4.77
C LYS A 246 12.52 -15.04 5.11
N TYR A 247 12.20 -13.99 4.37
CA TYR A 247 11.08 -13.10 4.65
C TYR A 247 10.14 -13.00 3.45
N ILE A 248 8.86 -12.79 3.76
CA ILE A 248 7.82 -12.47 2.80
C ILE A 248 7.65 -10.96 2.82
N ILE A 249 7.84 -10.31 1.66
CA ILE A 249 7.84 -8.86 1.51
C ILE A 249 6.59 -8.46 0.74
N MET A 250 5.68 -7.72 1.37
CA MET A 250 4.39 -7.37 0.79
C MET A 250 4.14 -5.88 0.82
N ILE A 251 3.38 -5.41 -0.16
CA ILE A 251 2.90 -4.04 -0.28
C ILE A 251 1.38 -4.03 -0.38
N TYR A 252 0.77 -2.92 -0.01
CA TYR A 252 -0.67 -2.68 -0.15
C TYR A 252 -0.91 -1.18 -0.28
N SER A 253 -2.14 -0.79 -0.61
CA SER A 253 -2.62 0.59 -0.52
C SER A 253 -3.74 0.68 0.50
N ALA A 254 -4.00 1.88 1.00
CA ALA A 254 -5.08 2.12 1.93
C ALA A 254 -5.88 3.35 1.53
N GLU A 255 -7.20 3.28 1.68
CA GLU A 255 -8.05 4.46 1.68
C GLU A 255 -8.28 4.86 3.13
N ILE A 256 -7.74 6.02 3.48
CA ILE A 256 -7.71 6.54 4.84
C ILE A 256 -8.73 7.66 4.92
N PHE A 257 -9.54 7.66 5.97
CA PHE A 257 -10.46 8.75 6.27
C PHE A 257 -10.73 8.88 7.77
N SER A 258 -10.91 10.11 8.24
CA SER A 258 -11.18 10.40 9.65
C SER A 258 -12.46 11.23 9.88
N GLU A 259 -12.87 11.35 11.15
CA GLU A 259 -14.02 12.17 11.52
C GLU A 259 -13.81 13.67 11.25
N ASP A 260 -12.57 14.16 11.29
CA ASP A 260 -12.25 15.56 11.03
C ASP A 260 -12.60 16.01 9.61
N GLU A 261 -12.61 15.09 8.65
CA GLU A 261 -13.04 15.36 7.26
C GLU A 261 -14.54 15.69 7.14
N PHE A 262 -15.34 15.41 8.17
CA PHE A 262 -16.80 15.50 8.14
C PHE A 262 -17.41 16.42 9.21
N LYS A 263 -16.58 17.17 9.94
CA LYS A 263 -17.01 18.18 10.91
C LYS A 263 -17.60 19.43 10.24
#